data_AF-A0A163KCK3-F1
#
_entry.id   AF-A0A163KCK3-F1
#
_cell.length_a   1.000
_cell.length_b   1.000
_cell.length_c   1.000
_cell.angle_alpha   90.00
_cell.angle_beta   90.00
_cell.angle_gamma   90.00
#
_symmetry.space_group_name_H-M   'P 1'
#
loop_
_entity.id
_entity.type
_entity.pdbx_description
1 polymer ?
#
loop_
_entity_poly.entity_id
_entity_poly.type
_entity_poly.pdbx_seq_one_letter_code
_entity_poly.pdbx_strand_id
1 'polypeptide(L)'
;MSPAAVSNAAPTPAPSKGKQGSLISSEQAAITPSTTSSAPRHAIPAWVNPDLTRLMRVEKRPGDFASASYSLVTLPAGAVFARITSATPATVAYSSVQAGKNLHIELNCDLVYINHSCSPSLIFDMVAWEVRVNPDREGGLKEGDELTFFYPSTEWSMAQPFECLCKTSECKKTIQGAKDMRLTDLDEYWLSEHIKELLHERDAKKNGI
;
A
#
# COMPACT_ATOMS: atom_id res chain seq x y z
N MET A 1 25.51 9.05 14.22
CA MET A 1 25.08 9.39 15.58
C MET A 1 23.56 9.36 15.59
N SER A 2 22.99 8.24 16.06
CA SER A 2 21.55 7.95 16.00
C SER A 2 20.80 8.62 17.15
N PRO A 3 19.56 9.10 16.97
CA PRO A 3 18.66 9.32 18.09
C PRO A 3 17.75 8.11 18.33
N ALA A 4 17.48 7.91 19.61
CA ALA A 4 16.87 6.76 20.24
C ALA A 4 15.37 6.60 19.97
N ALA A 5 14.94 5.34 19.98
CA ALA A 5 13.55 4.94 20.10
C ALA A 5 13.04 5.18 21.53
N VAL A 6 11.91 5.87 21.66
CA VAL A 6 11.19 5.98 22.93
C VAL A 6 10.20 4.81 22.99
N SER A 7 10.48 3.88 23.90
CA SER A 7 9.62 2.76 24.28
C SER A 7 8.66 3.23 25.37
N ASN A 8 7.35 3.00 25.19
CA ASN A 8 6.38 3.04 26.27
C ASN A 8 5.73 1.66 26.39
N ALA A 9 6.23 0.87 27.33
CA ALA A 9 5.56 -0.30 27.87
C ALA A 9 4.81 0.10 29.15
N ALA A 10 3.58 -0.37 29.30
CA ALA A 10 2.78 -0.26 30.52
C ALA A 10 2.19 -1.64 30.87
N PRO A 11 1.87 -1.91 32.16
CA PRO A 11 2.18 -3.17 32.81
C PRO A 11 1.02 -4.18 32.88
N THR A 12 1.40 -5.45 33.01
CA THR A 12 0.55 -6.62 33.28
C THR A 12 -0.07 -6.59 34.68
N PRO A 13 -1.34 -7.01 34.85
CA PRO A 13 -1.85 -7.43 36.16
C PRO A 13 -1.94 -8.96 36.31
N ALA A 14 -1.65 -9.42 37.51
CA ALA A 14 -1.69 -10.81 37.98
C ALA A 14 -3.14 -11.30 38.28
N PRO A 15 -3.38 -12.63 38.44
CA PRO A 15 -4.72 -13.22 38.40
C PRO A 15 -5.38 -13.33 39.78
N SER A 16 -6.71 -13.18 39.84
CA SER A 16 -7.52 -13.56 41.00
C SER A 16 -8.53 -14.66 40.64
N LYS A 17 -8.60 -15.68 41.52
CA LYS A 17 -9.54 -16.79 41.47
C LYS A 17 -10.88 -16.37 42.11
N GLY A 18 -12.00 -16.77 41.50
CA GLY A 18 -13.33 -16.68 42.11
C GLY A 18 -14.30 -17.65 41.42
N LYS A 19 -14.98 -18.48 42.23
CA LYS A 19 -15.82 -19.63 41.85
C LYS A 19 -17.24 -19.26 41.39
N GLN A 20 -17.74 -20.07 40.44
CA GLN A 20 -19.08 -20.67 40.28
C GLN A 20 -20.37 -19.85 40.45
N GLY A 21 -21.20 -19.89 39.41
CA GLY A 21 -22.65 -19.68 39.46
C GLY A 21 -23.28 -20.01 38.11
N SER A 22 -24.08 -21.08 38.08
CA SER A 22 -24.91 -21.52 36.94
C SER A 22 -26.09 -20.58 36.72
N LEU A 23 -26.56 -20.41 35.47
CA LEU A 23 -27.94 -20.60 34.99
C LEU A 23 -28.23 -19.80 33.69
N ILE A 24 -28.55 -20.55 32.62
CA ILE A 24 -29.60 -20.37 31.59
C ILE A 24 -30.06 -18.93 31.26
N SER A 25 -29.89 -18.49 29.99
CA SER A 25 -31.01 -18.07 29.12
C SER A 25 -30.53 -17.75 27.69
N SER A 26 -31.34 -18.20 26.73
CA SER A 26 -31.32 -17.86 25.31
C SER A 26 -31.88 -16.46 25.13
N GLU A 27 -31.19 -15.59 24.37
CA GLU A 27 -31.81 -14.45 23.69
C GLU A 27 -30.86 -13.81 22.66
N GLN A 28 -31.47 -13.46 21.51
CA GLN A 28 -31.02 -12.70 20.34
C GLN A 28 -29.55 -12.26 20.22
N ALA A 29 -28.93 -12.66 19.11
CA ALA A 29 -27.81 -11.96 18.51
C ALA A 29 -28.21 -10.50 18.18
N ALA A 30 -27.74 -9.56 18.99
CA ALA A 30 -27.83 -8.14 18.70
C ALA A 30 -26.91 -7.84 17.51
N ILE A 31 -27.53 -7.56 16.36
CA ILE A 31 -26.85 -7.01 15.18
C ILE A 31 -26.45 -5.58 15.55
N THR A 32 -25.18 -5.38 15.89
CA THR A 32 -24.61 -4.04 16.04
C THR A 32 -24.63 -3.36 14.67
N PRO A 33 -25.30 -2.21 14.49
CA PRO A 33 -25.31 -1.54 13.20
C PRO A 33 -23.90 -0.98 12.93
N SER A 34 -23.28 -1.48 11.86
CA SER A 34 -22.08 -0.89 11.28
C SER A 34 -22.34 0.59 11.01
N THR A 35 -21.50 1.46 11.55
CA THR A 35 -21.56 2.91 11.35
C THR A 35 -21.39 3.22 9.87
N THR A 36 -22.50 3.33 9.13
CA THR A 36 -22.52 3.81 7.75
C THR A 36 -22.05 5.26 7.75
N SER A 37 -20.86 5.49 7.20
CA SER A 37 -20.38 6.83 6.85
C SER A 37 -21.42 7.50 5.94
N SER A 38 -22.03 8.58 6.43
CA SER A 38 -23.11 9.31 5.77
C SER A 38 -22.58 10.23 4.66
N ALA A 39 -21.92 9.66 3.65
CA ALA A 39 -21.66 10.42 2.44
C ALA A 39 -23.01 10.76 1.77
N PRO A 40 -23.26 12.03 1.39
CA PRO A 40 -24.52 12.39 0.76
C PRO A 40 -24.70 11.59 -0.53
N ARG A 41 -25.84 10.87 -0.61
CA ARG A 41 -26.29 10.00 -1.71
C ARG A 41 -26.33 10.63 -3.12
N HIS A 42 -25.90 11.88 -3.28
CA HIS A 42 -25.89 12.65 -4.53
C HIS A 42 -24.49 13.18 -4.90
N ALA A 43 -23.46 12.85 -4.12
CA ALA A 43 -22.08 13.16 -4.47
C ALA A 43 -21.46 12.02 -5.29
N ILE A 44 -20.75 12.38 -6.36
CA ILE A 44 -19.91 11.44 -7.11
C ILE A 44 -18.84 10.91 -6.13
N PRO A 45 -18.60 9.58 -6.07
CA PRO A 45 -17.55 9.04 -5.22
C PRO A 45 -16.19 9.68 -5.53
N ALA A 46 -15.43 10.02 -4.49
CA ALA A 46 -14.21 10.81 -4.62
C ALA A 46 -13.12 10.15 -5.49
N TRP A 47 -13.20 8.84 -5.73
CA TRP A 47 -12.24 8.09 -6.54
C TRP A 47 -12.52 8.12 -8.06
N VAL A 48 -13.73 8.52 -8.50
CA VAL A 48 -14.13 8.49 -9.93
C VAL A 48 -13.45 9.60 -10.75
N ASN A 49 -13.47 10.82 -10.24
CA ASN A 49 -12.66 11.95 -10.67
C ASN A 49 -11.86 12.34 -9.43
N PRO A 50 -10.61 11.84 -9.28
CA PRO A 50 -9.95 11.69 -8.00
C PRO A 50 -9.81 13.04 -7.28
N ASP A 51 -10.69 13.29 -6.31
CA ASP A 51 -10.52 14.36 -5.34
C ASP A 51 -9.64 13.84 -4.22
N LEU A 52 -8.32 13.91 -4.46
CA LEU A 52 -7.32 13.39 -3.53
C LEU A 52 -7.41 14.07 -2.15
N THR A 53 -7.91 15.30 -2.06
CA THR A 53 -8.07 16.00 -0.78
C THR A 53 -9.10 15.36 0.14
N ARG A 54 -10.01 14.55 -0.42
CA ARG A 54 -10.99 13.75 0.33
C ARG A 54 -10.55 12.31 0.56
N LEU A 55 -9.49 11.86 -0.09
CA LEU A 55 -9.03 10.47 -0.07
C LEU A 55 -7.77 10.29 0.76
N MET A 56 -6.87 11.29 0.74
CA MET A 56 -5.58 11.22 1.39
C MET A 56 -5.14 12.58 1.94
N ARG A 57 -4.26 12.53 2.93
CA ARG A 57 -3.44 13.66 3.35
C ARG A 57 -1.98 13.33 3.17
N VAL A 58 -1.20 14.32 2.77
CA VAL A 58 0.27 14.25 2.75
C VAL A 58 0.80 14.97 3.98
N GLU A 59 1.57 14.26 4.79
CA GLU A 59 2.30 14.82 5.91
C GLU A 59 3.74 15.05 5.49
N LYS A 60 4.11 16.30 5.24
CA LYS A 60 5.47 16.68 4.87
C LYS A 60 6.31 16.82 6.14
N ARG A 61 7.42 16.09 6.21
CA ARG A 61 8.37 16.16 7.32
C ARG A 61 9.75 16.57 6.79
N PRO A 62 10.57 17.29 7.59
CA PRO A 62 11.93 17.61 7.21
C PRO A 62 12.79 16.35 7.14
N GLY A 63 13.73 16.34 6.19
CA GLY A 63 14.62 15.20 5.92
C GLY A 63 14.24 14.45 4.64
N ASP A 64 15.20 13.67 4.14
CA ASP A 64 15.04 12.91 2.91
C ASP A 64 14.03 11.77 3.13
N PHE A 65 13.10 11.61 2.18
CA PHE A 65 12.06 10.56 2.20
C PHE A 65 11.19 10.56 3.46
N ALA A 66 11.10 11.69 4.17
CA ALA A 66 10.40 11.77 5.45
C ALA A 66 8.89 12.09 5.30
N SER A 67 8.46 12.50 4.10
CA SER A 67 7.03 12.73 3.84
C SER A 67 6.29 11.40 3.76
N ALA A 68 5.07 11.36 4.27
CA ALA A 68 4.22 10.16 4.23
C ALA A 68 2.79 10.53 3.87
N SER A 69 2.07 9.61 3.24
CA SER A 69 0.66 9.78 2.90
C SER A 69 -0.22 8.86 3.72
N TYR A 70 -1.38 9.36 4.13
CA TYR A 70 -2.32 8.64 4.99
C TYR A 70 -3.71 8.67 4.40
N SER A 71 -4.44 7.56 4.55
CA SER A 71 -5.82 7.44 4.11
C SER A 71 -6.73 8.35 4.93
N LEU A 72 -7.67 9.01 4.27
CA LEU A 72 -8.80 9.71 4.89
C LEU A 72 -10.11 8.91 4.80
N VAL A 73 -10.05 7.68 4.28
CA VAL A 73 -11.22 6.84 4.02
C VAL A 73 -11.00 5.40 4.46
N THR A 74 -12.10 4.70 4.71
CA THR A 74 -12.11 3.24 4.90
C THR A 74 -12.68 2.57 3.65
N LEU A 75 -11.98 1.59 3.10
CA LEU A 75 -12.34 0.88 1.88
C LEU A 75 -12.08 -0.62 2.03
N PRO A 76 -12.93 -1.50 1.46
CA PRO A 76 -12.67 -2.94 1.48
C PRO A 76 -11.47 -3.30 0.60
N ALA A 77 -10.89 -4.49 0.81
CA ALA A 77 -9.83 -5.03 -0.02
C ALA A 77 -10.23 -5.07 -1.51
N GLY A 78 -9.30 -4.73 -2.40
CA GLY A 78 -9.53 -4.70 -3.86
C GLY A 78 -10.34 -3.52 -4.39
N ALA A 79 -10.89 -2.66 -3.52
CA ALA A 79 -11.61 -1.46 -3.93
C ALA A 79 -10.69 -0.46 -4.64
N VAL A 80 -11.27 0.33 -5.56
CA VAL A 80 -10.57 1.46 -6.17
C VAL A 80 -10.37 2.54 -5.12
N PHE A 81 -9.13 2.90 -4.85
CA PHE A 81 -8.75 4.01 -3.98
C PHE A 81 -8.79 5.33 -4.75
N ALA A 82 -8.14 5.39 -5.91
CA ALA A 82 -8.14 6.54 -6.80
C ALA A 82 -7.86 6.12 -8.25
N ARG A 83 -8.38 6.86 -9.22
CA ARG A 83 -7.95 6.74 -10.62
C ARG A 83 -6.72 7.58 -10.90
N ILE A 84 -5.89 7.17 -11.86
CA ILE A 84 -4.72 7.92 -12.32
C ILE A 84 -5.13 8.72 -13.56
N THR A 85 -5.50 10.00 -13.36
CA THR A 85 -6.07 10.84 -14.44
C THR A 85 -5.16 11.96 -14.92
N SER A 86 -4.07 12.23 -14.20
CA SER A 86 -3.18 13.39 -14.46
C SER A 86 -1.81 12.99 -15.03
N ALA A 87 -1.61 11.70 -15.30
CA ALA A 87 -0.31 11.16 -15.68
C ALA A 87 0.17 11.68 -17.05
N THR A 88 1.46 11.97 -17.15
CA THR A 88 2.12 12.33 -18.41
C THR A 88 3.38 11.50 -18.61
N PRO A 89 3.76 11.14 -19.85
CA PRO A 89 5.02 10.47 -20.13
C PRO A 89 6.21 11.21 -19.54
N ALA A 90 7.19 10.45 -19.03
CA ALA A 90 8.35 10.99 -18.34
C ALA A 90 9.60 10.15 -18.62
N THR A 91 10.75 10.75 -18.34
CA THR A 91 12.02 10.02 -18.23
C THR A 91 12.08 9.29 -16.88
N VAL A 92 12.90 8.25 -16.81
CA VAL A 92 13.17 7.55 -15.54
C VAL A 92 13.75 8.53 -14.52
N ALA A 93 13.10 8.65 -13.37
CA ALA A 93 13.45 9.57 -12.29
C ALA A 93 12.99 8.96 -10.95
N TYR A 94 13.44 9.53 -9.83
CA TYR A 94 13.02 9.05 -8.51
C TYR A 94 11.51 9.24 -8.24
N SER A 95 10.88 10.20 -8.91
CA SER A 95 9.45 10.53 -8.82
C SER A 95 8.58 9.81 -9.85
N SER A 96 9.19 9.26 -10.91
CA SER A 96 8.42 8.63 -11.99
C SER A 96 8.07 7.19 -11.66
N VAL A 97 6.97 6.71 -12.25
CA VAL A 97 6.48 5.35 -12.09
C VAL A 97 6.50 4.66 -13.45
N GLN A 98 6.99 3.43 -13.51
CA GLN A 98 6.97 2.63 -14.72
C GLN A 98 5.54 2.08 -14.96
N ALA A 99 4.94 2.50 -16.07
CA ALA A 99 3.58 2.11 -16.48
C ALA A 99 3.57 1.13 -17.68
N GLY A 100 4.74 0.73 -18.16
CA GLY A 100 4.91 -0.25 -19.22
C GLY A 100 6.39 -0.54 -19.49
N LYS A 101 6.69 -1.49 -20.38
CA LYS A 101 8.09 -1.88 -20.69
C LYS A 101 9.00 -0.70 -21.04
N ASN A 102 8.47 0.23 -21.84
CA ASN A 102 9.19 1.40 -22.34
C ASN A 102 8.48 2.72 -21.97
N LEU A 103 7.68 2.71 -20.90
CA LEU A 103 6.87 3.87 -20.50
C LEU A 103 7.07 4.15 -19.01
N HIS A 104 7.58 5.34 -18.72
CA HIS A 104 7.50 5.96 -17.39
C HIS A 104 6.54 7.14 -17.44
N ILE A 105 5.92 7.42 -16.30
CA ILE A 105 5.01 8.54 -16.12
C ILE A 105 5.39 9.37 -14.90
N GLU A 106 5.10 10.66 -14.96
CA GLU A 106 4.91 11.48 -13.76
C GLU A 106 3.43 11.45 -13.40
N LEU A 107 3.11 11.26 -12.12
CA LEU A 107 1.71 11.19 -11.65
C LEU A 107 1.04 12.56 -11.61
N ASN A 108 1.82 13.64 -11.51
CA ASN A 108 1.36 15.04 -11.45
C ASN A 108 0.29 15.32 -10.38
N CYS A 109 0.29 14.56 -9.28
CA CYS A 109 -0.64 14.71 -8.17
C CYS A 109 -0.06 14.07 -6.89
N ASP A 110 -0.77 14.21 -5.77
CA ASP A 110 -0.31 13.77 -4.43
C ASP A 110 -0.06 12.26 -4.31
N LEU A 111 -0.51 11.44 -5.27
CA LEU A 111 -0.17 10.01 -5.33
C LEU A 111 1.35 9.77 -5.39
N VAL A 112 2.15 10.75 -5.82
CA VAL A 112 3.63 10.71 -5.82
C VAL A 112 4.23 10.55 -4.42
N TYR A 113 3.47 10.88 -3.36
CA TYR A 113 3.90 10.76 -1.96
C TYR A 113 3.53 9.40 -1.32
N ILE A 114 3.08 8.42 -2.10
CA ILE A 114 2.82 7.06 -1.61
C ILE A 114 4.15 6.32 -1.54
N ASN A 115 4.56 5.99 -0.32
CA ASN A 115 5.86 5.40 -0.05
C ASN A 115 5.91 3.89 -0.31
N HIS A 116 7.12 3.34 -0.25
CA HIS A 116 7.34 1.90 -0.32
C HIS A 116 6.96 1.18 0.99
N SER A 117 6.34 0.01 0.88
CA SER A 117 6.33 -1.01 1.95
C SER A 117 6.46 -2.42 1.38
N CYS A 118 7.14 -3.31 2.10
CA CYS A 118 7.15 -4.75 1.80
C CYS A 118 5.86 -5.46 2.25
N SER A 119 4.97 -4.77 2.99
CA SER A 119 3.59 -5.18 3.25
C SER A 119 2.67 -4.01 2.86
N PRO A 120 2.36 -3.87 1.55
CA PRO A 120 1.75 -2.66 1.02
C PRO A 120 0.25 -2.58 1.32
N SER A 121 -0.26 -1.37 1.53
CA SER A 121 -1.70 -1.11 1.67
C SER A 121 -2.42 -0.95 0.34
N LEU A 122 -1.70 -0.58 -0.72
CA LEU A 122 -2.21 -0.31 -2.05
C LEU A 122 -1.44 -1.08 -3.13
N ILE A 123 -2.07 -1.22 -4.30
CA ILE A 123 -1.45 -1.63 -5.55
C ILE A 123 -1.67 -0.57 -6.62
N PHE A 124 -0.72 -0.46 -7.55
CA PHE A 124 -0.76 0.47 -8.68
C PHE A 124 -1.04 -0.33 -9.97
N ASP A 125 -2.31 -0.42 -10.34
CA ASP A 125 -2.77 -1.13 -11.54
C ASP A 125 -2.61 -0.23 -12.77
N MET A 126 -1.47 -0.38 -13.45
CA MET A 126 -1.11 0.40 -14.63
C MET A 126 -1.87 -0.02 -15.89
N VAL A 127 -2.53 -1.18 -15.89
CA VAL A 127 -3.40 -1.61 -16.99
C VAL A 127 -4.75 -0.89 -16.89
N ALA A 128 -5.32 -0.85 -15.68
CA ALA A 128 -6.59 -0.17 -15.41
C ALA A 128 -6.45 1.35 -15.21
N TRP A 129 -5.23 1.86 -15.00
CA TRP A 129 -4.96 3.23 -14.55
C TRP A 129 -5.63 3.55 -13.22
N GLU A 130 -5.51 2.62 -12.27
CA GLU A 130 -6.14 2.68 -10.95
C GLU A 130 -5.14 2.38 -9.83
N VAL A 131 -5.25 3.14 -8.75
CA VAL A 131 -4.68 2.77 -7.44
C VAL A 131 -5.77 2.06 -6.67
N ARG A 132 -5.49 0.84 -6.19
CA ARG A 132 -6.48 -0.03 -5.53
C ARG A 132 -5.99 -0.46 -4.17
N VAL A 133 -6.92 -0.68 -3.24
CA VAL A 133 -6.59 -1.33 -1.96
C VAL A 133 -6.03 -2.71 -2.25
N ASN A 134 -4.90 -3.06 -1.66
CA ASN A 134 -4.28 -4.36 -1.85
C ASN A 134 -5.32 -5.48 -1.55
N PRO A 135 -5.62 -6.37 -2.50
CA PRO A 135 -6.63 -7.42 -2.32
C PRO A 135 -6.29 -8.40 -1.19
N ASP A 136 -5.01 -8.57 -0.87
CA ASP A 136 -4.55 -9.47 0.20
C ASP A 136 -4.58 -8.82 1.58
N ARG A 137 -4.95 -7.54 1.68
CA ARG A 137 -5.06 -6.81 2.95
C ARG A 137 -6.35 -7.18 3.66
N GLU A 138 -6.26 -8.12 4.60
CA GLU A 138 -7.38 -8.47 5.48
C GLU A 138 -7.97 -7.24 6.17
N GLY A 139 -9.30 -7.11 6.15
CA GLY A 139 -10.00 -5.95 6.70
C GLY A 139 -9.96 -4.68 5.83
N GLY A 140 -9.22 -4.68 4.71
CA GLY A 140 -9.13 -3.56 3.78
C GLY A 140 -8.29 -2.38 4.31
N LEU A 141 -8.48 -1.21 3.70
CA LEU A 141 -7.83 0.04 4.09
C LEU A 141 -8.67 0.76 5.15
N LYS A 142 -8.06 1.26 6.21
CA LYS A 142 -8.72 2.07 7.24
C LYS A 142 -8.31 3.54 7.14
N GLU A 143 -9.18 4.42 7.65
CA GLU A 143 -8.80 5.82 7.85
C GLU A 143 -7.60 5.91 8.81
N GLY A 144 -6.62 6.75 8.47
CA GLY A 144 -5.37 6.88 9.21
C GLY A 144 -4.29 5.86 8.84
N ASP A 145 -4.60 4.81 8.06
CA ASP A 145 -3.58 3.90 7.55
C ASP A 145 -2.59 4.65 6.65
N GLU A 146 -1.30 4.32 6.76
CA GLU A 146 -0.29 4.79 5.81
C GLU A 146 -0.56 4.18 4.42
N LEU A 147 -0.51 5.02 3.40
CA LEU A 147 -0.64 4.63 2.01
C LEU A 147 0.73 4.23 1.49
N THR A 148 0.87 2.95 1.15
CA THR A 148 2.13 2.39 0.67
C THR A 148 1.88 1.40 -0.45
N PHE A 149 2.83 1.26 -1.37
CA PHE A 149 2.82 0.20 -2.37
C PHE A 149 4.19 -0.47 -2.49
N PHE A 150 4.22 -1.67 -3.07
CA PHE A 150 5.48 -2.38 -3.27
C PHE A 150 6.12 -1.91 -4.57
N TYR A 151 7.09 -0.98 -4.51
CA TYR A 151 7.70 -0.37 -5.71
C TYR A 151 8.12 -1.38 -6.80
N PRO A 152 8.76 -2.53 -6.50
CA PRO A 152 9.09 -3.51 -7.54
C PRO A 152 7.88 -4.13 -8.28
N SER A 153 6.64 -3.91 -7.81
CA SER A 153 5.43 -4.30 -8.55
C SER A 153 5.21 -3.50 -9.84
N THR A 154 5.79 -2.30 -9.93
CA THR A 154 5.77 -1.47 -11.14
C THR A 154 7.17 -1.28 -11.70
N GLU A 155 8.20 -1.20 -10.85
CA GLU A 155 9.56 -0.82 -11.25
C GLU A 155 10.45 -2.03 -11.59
N TRP A 156 10.92 -2.10 -12.83
CA TRP A 156 11.91 -3.09 -13.25
C TRP A 156 13.27 -2.82 -12.60
N SER A 157 13.67 -1.55 -12.60
CA SER A 157 14.89 -1.04 -11.98
C SER A 157 14.56 0.29 -11.35
N MET A 158 14.84 0.46 -10.06
CA MET A 158 14.71 1.75 -9.40
C MET A 158 15.70 2.75 -9.99
N ALA A 159 15.25 3.98 -10.24
CA ALA A 159 16.15 5.08 -10.61
C ALA A 159 17.19 5.35 -9.51
N GLN A 160 16.78 5.19 -8.25
CA GLN A 160 17.61 5.29 -7.07
C GLN A 160 17.27 4.16 -6.09
N PRO A 161 18.07 3.09 -6.04
CA PRO A 161 17.94 2.07 -5.03
C PRO A 161 18.10 2.61 -3.60
N PHE A 162 17.41 2.02 -2.63
CA PHE A 162 17.41 2.50 -1.24
C PHE A 162 17.29 1.37 -0.20
N GLU A 163 17.69 1.68 1.03
CA GLU A 163 17.42 0.84 2.20
C GLU A 163 15.98 1.06 2.70
N CYS A 164 15.22 -0.03 2.78
CA CYS A 164 13.84 -0.05 3.17
C CYS A 164 13.68 0.13 4.69
N LEU A 165 12.87 1.12 5.06
CA LEU A 165 12.59 1.48 6.45
C LEU A 165 11.18 1.07 6.91
N CYS A 166 10.49 0.20 6.17
CA CYS A 166 9.09 -0.17 6.46
C CYS A 166 8.91 -1.00 7.75
N LYS A 167 9.99 -1.62 8.27
CA LYS A 167 10.03 -2.39 9.53
C LYS A 167 9.04 -3.58 9.60
N THR A 168 8.47 -4.01 8.48
CA THR A 168 7.65 -5.22 8.40
C THR A 168 8.49 -6.48 8.64
N SER A 169 7.88 -7.59 9.09
CA SER A 169 8.60 -8.85 9.34
C SER A 169 9.24 -9.39 8.06
N GLU A 170 8.53 -9.28 6.93
CA GLU A 170 8.96 -9.76 5.61
C GLU A 170 9.73 -8.69 4.81
N CYS A 171 10.35 -7.72 5.50
CA CYS A 171 11.07 -6.63 4.85
C CYS A 171 12.25 -7.14 4.00
N LYS A 172 12.22 -6.82 2.70
CA LYS A 172 13.24 -7.22 1.70
C LYS A 172 14.56 -6.43 1.81
N LYS A 173 14.70 -5.59 2.83
CA LYS A 173 15.88 -4.76 3.16
C LYS A 173 16.25 -3.74 2.11
N THR A 174 16.74 -4.12 0.93
CA THR A 174 17.16 -3.17 -0.10
C THR A 174 16.24 -3.27 -1.30
N ILE A 175 15.73 -2.13 -1.78
CA ILE A 175 14.80 -2.06 -2.92
C ILE A 175 15.55 -1.53 -4.14
N GLN A 176 15.68 -2.38 -5.16
CA GLN A 176 16.43 -2.10 -6.38
C GLN A 176 15.57 -2.22 -7.66
N GLY A 177 14.35 -2.75 -7.55
CA GLY A 177 13.45 -3.08 -8.66
C GLY A 177 13.33 -4.58 -8.87
N ALA A 178 12.35 -5.01 -9.67
CA ALA A 178 12.02 -6.42 -9.86
C ALA A 178 13.14 -7.23 -10.54
N LYS A 179 13.97 -6.58 -11.37
CA LYS A 179 15.07 -7.22 -12.12
C LYS A 179 16.00 -8.03 -11.22
N ASP A 180 16.27 -7.53 -10.02
CA ASP A 180 17.28 -8.06 -9.11
C ASP A 180 16.68 -8.94 -8.00
N MET A 181 15.38 -9.20 -8.05
CA MET A 181 14.67 -10.07 -7.09
C MET A 181 14.44 -11.47 -7.65
N ARG A 182 14.41 -12.48 -6.76
CA ARG A 182 14.05 -13.86 -7.11
C ARG A 182 12.55 -13.95 -7.35
N LEU A 183 12.12 -14.82 -8.26
CA LEU A 183 10.69 -15.06 -8.51
C LEU A 183 9.95 -15.47 -7.23
N THR A 184 10.56 -16.33 -6.41
CA THR A 184 9.99 -16.74 -5.12
C THR A 184 9.73 -15.59 -4.15
N ASP A 185 10.51 -14.50 -4.23
CA ASP A 185 10.29 -13.32 -3.39
C ASP A 185 9.23 -12.38 -3.98
N LEU A 186 8.92 -12.51 -5.27
CA LEU A 186 7.97 -11.68 -6.00
C LEU A 186 6.58 -12.31 -6.11
N ASP A 187 6.48 -13.64 -6.05
CA ASP A 187 5.22 -14.39 -6.13
C ASP A 187 4.24 -14.06 -4.98
N GLU A 188 4.75 -13.46 -3.90
CA GLU A 188 3.97 -12.98 -2.75
C GLU A 188 3.28 -11.63 -3.02
N TYR A 189 3.53 -11.00 -4.17
CA TYR A 189 3.07 -9.65 -4.50
C TYR A 189 2.23 -9.63 -5.76
N TRP A 190 1.27 -8.71 -5.78
CA TRP A 190 0.70 -8.28 -7.05
C TRP A 190 1.78 -7.57 -7.88
N LEU A 191 1.92 -7.97 -9.15
CA LEU A 191 2.85 -7.37 -10.10
C LEU A 191 2.09 -6.86 -11.32
N SER A 192 2.49 -5.69 -11.82
CA SER A 192 2.02 -5.16 -13.10
C SER A 192 2.38 -6.11 -14.24
N GLU A 193 1.57 -6.11 -15.29
CA GLU A 193 1.79 -7.01 -16.42
C GLU A 193 3.15 -6.83 -17.09
N HIS A 194 3.61 -5.59 -17.27
CA HIS A 194 4.93 -5.34 -17.86
C HIS A 194 6.08 -5.90 -17.02
N ILE A 195 5.94 -5.95 -15.69
CA ILE A 195 6.94 -6.58 -14.81
C ILE A 195 6.94 -8.09 -15.00
N LYS A 196 5.77 -8.73 -15.06
CA LYS A 196 5.66 -10.17 -15.32
C LYS A 196 6.31 -10.54 -16.66
N GLU A 197 6.06 -9.75 -17.69
CA GLU A 197 6.68 -9.95 -19.01
C GLU A 197 8.21 -9.78 -18.96
N LEU A 198 8.73 -8.75 -18.30
CA LEU A 198 10.17 -8.52 -18.17
C LEU A 198 10.87 -9.61 -17.36
N LEU A 199 10.23 -10.13 -16.30
CA LEU A 199 10.72 -11.27 -15.53
C LEU A 199 10.80 -12.53 -16.40
N HIS A 200 9.75 -12.81 -17.18
CA HIS A 200 9.73 -13.93 -18.10
C HIS A 200 10.87 -13.83 -19.14
N GLU A 201 11.08 -12.66 -19.75
CA GLU A 201 12.19 -12.44 -20.69
C GLU A 201 13.56 -12.60 -20.04
N ARG A 202 13.74 -12.08 -18.82
CA ARG A 202 15.00 -12.20 -18.06
C ARG A 202 15.34 -13.66 -17.82
N ASP A 203 14.37 -14.45 -17.40
CA ASP A 203 14.60 -15.84 -16.98
C ASP A 203 14.64 -16.81 -18.17
N ALA A 204 13.89 -16.55 -19.25
CA ALA A 204 14.07 -17.24 -20.53
C ALA A 204 15.50 -17.07 -21.07
N LYS A 205 16.01 -15.83 -21.10
CA LYS A 205 17.40 -15.52 -21.50
C LYS A 205 18.42 -16.24 -20.62
N LYS A 206 18.22 -16.32 -19.31
CA LYS A 206 19.10 -17.07 -18.40
C LYS A 206 19.08 -18.57 -18.68
N ASN A 207 17.96 -19.11 -19.13
CA ASN A 207 17.76 -20.52 -19.43
C ASN A 207 18.13 -20.88 -20.89
N GLY A 208 18.57 -19.90 -21.70
CA GLY A 208 18.97 -20.13 -23.09
C GLY A 208 17.80 -20.42 -24.04
N ILE A 209 16.59 -19.96 -23.69
CA ILE A 209 15.36 -20.06 -24.50
C ILE A 209 15.05 -18.70 -25.13
#